data_AF-A0A1H5W8X1-F1
#
_entry.id   AF-A0A1H5W8X1-F1
#
_cell.length_a   1.000
_cell.length_b   1.000
_cell.length_c   1.000
_cell.angle_alpha   90.00
_cell.angle_beta   90.00
_cell.angle_gamma   90.00
#
_symmetry.space_group_name_H-M   'P 1'
#
loop_
_entity.id
_entity.type
_entity.pdbx_description
1 polymer ?
#
loop_
_entity_poly.entity_id
_entity_poly.type
_entity_poly.pdbx_seq_one_letter_code
_entity_poly.pdbx_strand_id
1 'polypeptide(L)'
;MELHPQPIEPVINMTVKILKIVLVTSFLFSEGLGEHGNLNFAILLLYLYQFIHDIITFANYHKIFWEGGSLSIPTIATLIIISKCKFYKDRYLLLFCFIALLIAIIFMTGILNFDSYNKLTNGFLFPASIFIISSVWLVILNFRKPTIKN
;
A
#
# COMPACT_ATOMS: atom_id res chain seq x y z
N MET A 1 -3.59 -35.45 31.02
CA MET A 1 -4.24 -34.88 29.81
C MET A 1 -3.33 -33.78 29.32
N GLU A 2 -2.34 -34.13 28.50
CA GLU A 2 -1.35 -33.17 28.00
C GLU A 2 -2.02 -32.29 26.94
N LEU A 3 -2.11 -30.99 27.24
CA LEU A 3 -2.63 -29.99 26.33
C LEU A 3 -1.57 -29.77 25.24
N HIS A 4 -1.61 -30.56 24.17
CA HIS A 4 -0.71 -30.35 23.02
C HIS A 4 -0.92 -28.92 22.49
N PRO A 5 0.09 -28.04 22.53
CA PRO A 5 -0.03 -26.72 21.97
C PRO A 5 -0.20 -26.86 20.45
N GLN A 6 -1.34 -26.39 19.95
CA GLN A 6 -1.61 -26.24 18.51
C GLN A 6 -0.44 -25.50 17.84
N PRO A 7 -0.03 -25.87 16.61
CA PRO A 7 1.05 -25.18 15.92
C PRO A 7 0.63 -23.72 15.69
N ILE A 8 1.34 -22.79 16.34
CA ILE A 8 1.06 -21.36 16.30
C ILE A 8 1.37 -20.78 14.90
N GLU A 9 2.27 -21.43 14.15
CA GLU A 9 2.76 -21.00 12.84
C GLU A 9 1.69 -20.90 11.72
N PRO A 10 0.81 -21.88 11.48
CA PRO A 10 -0.24 -21.77 10.46
C PRO A 10 -1.22 -20.61 10.73
N VAL A 11 -1.56 -20.37 11.99
CA VAL A 11 -2.47 -19.28 12.39
C VAL A 11 -1.82 -17.92 12.13
N ILE A 12 -0.54 -17.75 12.49
CA ILE A 12 0.20 -16.51 12.21
C ILE A 12 0.32 -16.29 10.70
N ASN A 13 0.62 -17.33 9.92
CA ASN A 13 0.75 -17.23 8.47
C ASN A 13 -0.57 -16.80 7.81
N MET A 14 -1.70 -17.36 8.25
CA MET A 14 -3.03 -16.94 7.78
C MET A 14 -3.32 -15.49 8.15
N THR A 15 -3.01 -15.08 9.39
CA THR A 15 -3.18 -13.71 9.87
C THR A 15 -2.39 -12.71 9.03
N VAL A 16 -1.12 -13.02 8.72
CA VAL A 16 -0.24 -12.19 7.88
C VAL A 16 -0.80 -12.04 6.46
N LYS A 17 -1.37 -13.10 5.88
CA LYS A 17 -2.01 -13.02 4.56
C LYS A 17 -3.22 -12.09 4.57
N ILE A 18 -4.09 -12.23 5.57
CA ILE A 18 -5.28 -11.38 5.71
C ILE A 18 -4.86 -9.91 5.87
N LEU A 19 -3.90 -9.62 6.74
CA LEU A 19 -3.41 -8.26 6.96
C LEU A 19 -2.82 -7.62 5.71
N LYS A 20 -2.12 -8.39 4.85
CA LYS A 20 -1.65 -7.88 3.56
C LYS A 20 -2.79 -7.50 2.64
N ILE A 21 -3.85 -8.31 2.59
CA ILE A 21 -5.03 -8.01 1.79
C ILE A 21 -5.68 -6.73 2.32
N VAL A 22 -5.93 -6.64 3.63
CA VAL A 22 -6.50 -5.45 4.29
C VAL A 22 -5.65 -4.21 4.03
N LEU A 23 -4.33 -4.33 4.10
CA LEU A 23 -3.40 -3.23 3.82
C LEU A 23 -3.49 -2.77 2.36
N VAL A 24 -3.48 -3.70 1.40
CA VAL A 24 -3.58 -3.37 -0.03
C VAL A 24 -4.94 -2.75 -0.35
N THR A 25 -6.03 -3.32 0.15
CA THR A 25 -7.37 -2.79 -0.11
C THR A 25 -7.56 -1.42 0.54
N SER A 26 -7.18 -1.25 1.80
CA SER A 26 -7.28 0.05 2.49
C SER A 26 -6.47 1.15 1.78
N PHE A 27 -5.27 0.83 1.27
CA PHE A 27 -4.51 1.77 0.45
C PHE A 27 -5.24 2.14 -0.84
N LEU A 28 -5.76 1.16 -1.58
CA LEU A 28 -6.43 1.38 -2.87
C LEU A 28 -7.76 2.13 -2.74
N PHE A 29 -8.49 1.92 -1.63
CA PHE A 29 -9.77 2.55 -1.33
C PHE A 29 -9.64 3.88 -0.58
N SER A 30 -8.43 4.33 -0.27
CA SER A 30 -8.26 5.67 0.29
C SER A 30 -8.60 6.72 -0.76
N GLU A 31 -9.49 7.64 -0.39
CA GLU A 31 -9.83 8.82 -1.20
C GLU A 31 -8.74 9.89 -1.06
N GLY A 32 -8.49 10.64 -2.14
CA GLY A 32 -7.67 11.85 -2.09
C GLY A 32 -8.42 13.03 -1.48
N LEU A 33 -7.69 14.03 -0.99
CA LEU A 33 -8.24 15.24 -0.36
C LEU A 33 -8.51 16.37 -1.39
N GLY A 34 -8.32 16.08 -2.68
CA GLY A 34 -8.61 17.00 -3.79
C GLY A 34 -10.11 17.16 -4.08
N GLU A 35 -10.45 18.03 -5.04
CA GLU A 35 -11.84 18.43 -5.33
C GLU A 35 -12.79 17.30 -5.70
N HIS A 36 -12.27 16.19 -6.22
CA HIS A 36 -13.10 15.06 -6.67
C HIS A 36 -13.00 13.82 -5.78
N GLY A 37 -12.25 13.86 -4.67
CA GLY A 37 -12.21 12.74 -3.72
C GLY A 37 -11.82 11.40 -4.36
N ASN A 38 -10.94 11.41 -5.37
CA ASN A 38 -10.70 10.23 -6.19
C ASN A 38 -10.02 9.11 -5.38
N LEU A 39 -10.46 7.87 -5.58
CA LEU A 39 -9.81 6.70 -4.99
C LEU A 39 -8.40 6.51 -5.57
N ASN A 40 -7.44 6.13 -4.72
CA ASN A 40 -6.08 5.80 -5.15
C ASN A 40 -6.05 4.78 -6.30
N PHE A 41 -6.97 3.81 -6.30
CA PHE A 41 -7.13 2.87 -7.40
C PHE A 41 -7.42 3.56 -8.74
N ALA A 42 -8.34 4.53 -8.77
CA ALA A 42 -8.71 5.25 -9.97
C ALA A 42 -7.55 6.14 -10.45
N ILE A 43 -6.87 6.82 -9.51
CA ILE A 43 -5.68 7.64 -9.80
C ILE A 43 -4.57 6.79 -10.43
N LEU A 44 -4.29 5.62 -9.84
CA LEU A 44 -3.27 4.69 -10.35
C LEU A 44 -3.54 4.25 -11.79
N LEU A 45 -4.78 3.85 -12.08
CA LEU A 45 -5.16 3.42 -13.43
C LEU A 45 -5.10 4.58 -14.42
N LEU A 46 -5.60 5.75 -14.04
CA LEU A 46 -5.57 6.94 -14.91
C LEU A 46 -4.14 7.35 -15.23
N TYR A 47 -3.27 7.41 -14.23
CA TYR A 47 -1.86 7.78 -14.40
C TYR A 47 -1.11 6.78 -15.28
N LEU A 48 -1.36 5.48 -15.07
CA LEU A 48 -0.76 4.44 -15.89
C LEU A 48 -1.28 4.50 -17.34
N TYR A 49 -2.59 4.65 -17.52
CA TYR A 49 -3.20 4.76 -18.85
C TYR A 49 -2.63 5.96 -19.62
N GLN A 50 -2.61 7.15 -18.99
CA GLN A 50 -2.09 8.36 -19.61
C GLN A 50 -0.61 8.17 -20.00
N PHE A 51 0.20 7.63 -19.10
CA PHE A 51 1.62 7.36 -19.37
C PHE A 51 1.83 6.39 -20.53
N ILE A 52 1.09 5.28 -20.56
CA ILE A 52 1.17 4.28 -21.65
C ILE A 52 0.70 4.90 -22.97
N HIS A 53 -0.42 5.62 -22.95
CA HIS A 53 -0.97 6.28 -24.12
C HIS A 53 0.02 7.30 -24.71
N ASP A 54 0.66 8.10 -23.85
CA ASP A 54 1.64 9.10 -24.29
C ASP A 54 2.91 8.45 -24.88
N ILE A 55 3.34 7.31 -24.34
CA ILE A 55 4.46 6.53 -24.89
C ILE A 55 4.11 5.93 -26.25
N ILE A 56 2.94 5.29 -26.39
CA ILE A 56 2.56 4.56 -27.60
C ILE A 56 2.26 5.51 -28.75
N THR A 57 1.54 6.60 -28.48
CA THR A 57 1.08 7.51 -29.54
C THR A 57 2.22 8.39 -30.04
N PHE A 58 3.36 8.47 -29.33
CA PHE A 58 4.55 9.28 -29.66
C PHE A 58 4.26 10.75 -30.02
N ALA A 59 3.04 11.23 -29.74
CA ALA A 59 2.51 12.45 -30.35
C ALA A 59 3.25 13.70 -29.90
N ASN A 60 3.89 13.68 -28.72
CA ASN A 60 4.70 14.76 -28.18
C ASN A 60 5.65 14.22 -27.10
N TYR A 61 6.89 13.86 -27.45
CA TYR A 61 7.91 13.40 -26.50
C TYR A 61 8.11 14.34 -25.29
N HIS A 62 7.92 15.65 -25.50
CA HIS A 62 8.03 16.69 -24.46
C HIS A 62 6.78 16.82 -23.57
N LYS A 63 5.68 16.11 -23.86
CA LYS A 63 4.43 16.15 -23.10
C LYS A 63 4.08 14.81 -22.44
N ILE A 64 5.00 13.85 -22.45
CA ILE A 64 4.78 12.58 -21.74
C ILE A 64 4.58 12.87 -20.26
N PHE A 65 3.50 12.34 -19.68
CA PHE A 65 3.20 12.48 -18.26
C PHE A 65 4.10 11.60 -17.38
N TRP A 66 5.39 11.95 -17.30
CA TRP A 66 6.43 11.23 -16.55
C TRP A 66 6.13 11.13 -15.06
N GLU A 67 5.48 12.14 -14.48
CA GLU A 67 5.05 12.15 -13.08
C GLU A 67 4.05 11.02 -12.81
N GLY A 68 3.08 10.83 -13.69
CA GLY A 68 2.12 9.73 -13.59
C GLY A 68 2.78 8.36 -13.68
N GLY A 69 3.69 8.17 -14.65
CA GLY A 69 4.42 6.91 -14.80
C GLY A 69 5.34 6.61 -13.60
N SER A 70 6.11 7.60 -13.17
CA SER A 70 7.05 7.48 -12.04
C SER A 70 6.37 7.25 -10.69
N LEU A 71 5.10 7.63 -10.53
CA LEU A 71 4.32 7.33 -9.34
C LEU A 71 3.55 6.00 -9.48
N SER A 72 2.87 5.75 -10.60
CA SER A 72 1.98 4.60 -10.76
C SER A 72 2.72 3.27 -10.90
N ILE A 73 3.80 3.21 -11.68
CA ILE A 73 4.54 1.96 -11.93
C ILE A 73 5.19 1.44 -10.65
N PRO A 74 5.96 2.24 -9.88
CA PRO A 74 6.56 1.75 -8.63
C PRO A 74 5.51 1.39 -7.57
N THR A 75 4.38 2.11 -7.53
CA THR A 75 3.29 1.80 -6.59
C THR A 75 2.67 0.44 -6.92
N ILE A 76 2.34 0.18 -8.19
CA ILE A 76 1.81 -1.12 -8.63
C ILE A 76 2.81 -2.24 -8.36
N ALA A 77 4.10 -2.02 -8.69
CA ALA A 77 5.15 -2.99 -8.39
C ALA A 77 5.23 -3.28 -6.88
N THR A 78 5.10 -2.26 -6.04
CA THR A 78 5.10 -2.39 -4.57
C THR A 78 3.92 -3.23 -4.07
N LEU A 79 2.71 -3.00 -4.58
CA LEU A 79 1.52 -3.78 -4.23
C LEU A 79 1.67 -5.26 -4.61
N ILE A 80 2.26 -5.54 -5.78
CA ILE A 80 2.57 -6.90 -6.23
C ILE A 80 3.61 -7.55 -5.32
N ILE A 81 4.70 -6.83 -4.98
CA ILE A 81 5.77 -7.34 -4.11
C ILE A 81 5.20 -7.70 -2.73
N ILE A 82 4.41 -6.82 -2.10
CA ILE A 82 3.77 -7.10 -0.79
C ILE A 82 2.99 -8.41 -0.82
N SER A 83 2.24 -8.64 -1.90
CA SER A 83 1.43 -9.84 -2.09
C SER A 83 2.27 -11.12 -2.22
N LYS A 84 3.52 -11.00 -2.71
CA LYS A 84 4.44 -12.12 -2.93
C LYS A 84 5.47 -12.33 -1.81
N CYS A 85 5.72 -11.32 -0.96
CA CYS A 85 6.69 -11.41 0.14
C CYS A 85 6.41 -12.61 1.06
N LYS A 86 7.43 -13.39 1.38
CA LYS A 86 7.31 -14.51 2.32
C LYS A 86 7.49 -14.02 3.74
N PHE A 87 6.65 -14.52 4.63
CA PHE A 87 6.70 -14.24 6.06
C PHE A 87 8.08 -14.61 6.64
N TYR A 88 8.60 -13.78 7.54
CA TYR A 88 9.95 -13.83 8.15
C TYR A 88 11.15 -13.67 7.21
N LYS A 89 11.10 -14.23 6.00
CA LYS A 89 12.21 -14.19 5.04
C LYS A 89 12.41 -12.80 4.46
N ASP A 90 11.32 -12.16 4.03
CA ASP A 90 11.37 -10.92 3.25
C ASP A 90 10.99 -9.69 4.11
N ARG A 91 11.25 -9.74 5.42
CA ARG A 91 10.82 -8.72 6.40
C ARG A 91 11.32 -7.31 6.10
N TYR A 92 12.55 -7.17 5.59
CA TYR A 92 13.12 -5.87 5.22
C TYR A 92 12.55 -5.35 3.91
N LEU A 93 12.31 -6.24 2.94
CA LEU A 93 11.66 -5.88 1.67
C LEU A 93 10.22 -5.41 1.93
N LEU A 94 9.50 -6.09 2.81
CA LEU A 94 8.16 -5.70 3.24
C LEU A 94 8.14 -4.33 3.92
N LEU A 95 9.10 -4.06 4.82
CA LEU A 95 9.25 -2.75 5.45
C LEU A 95 9.54 -1.65 4.40
N PHE A 96 10.42 -1.92 3.44
CA PHE A 96 10.68 -1.01 2.34
C PHE A 96 9.42 -0.71 1.53
N CYS A 97 8.63 -1.74 1.19
CA CYS A 97 7.36 -1.56 0.50
C CYS A 97 6.37 -0.70 1.30
N PHE A 98 6.37 -0.79 2.62
CA PHE A 98 5.52 0.05 3.47
C PHE A 98 5.93 1.51 3.46
N ILE A 99 7.23 1.78 3.55
CA ILE A 99 7.74 3.15 3.43
C ILE A 99 7.39 3.71 2.05
N ALA A 100 7.57 2.92 0.99
CA ALA A 100 7.21 3.32 -0.37
C ALA A 100 5.71 3.65 -0.52
N LEU A 101 4.81 2.82 0.02
CA LEU A 101 3.37 3.10 -0.01
C LEU A 101 2.97 4.29 0.88
N LEU A 102 3.66 4.52 1.99
CA LEU A 102 3.43 5.67 2.85
C LEU A 102 3.87 6.98 2.17
N ILE A 103 4.92 6.93 1.36
CA ILE A 103 5.29 8.07 0.50
C ILE A 103 4.23 8.25 -0.59
N ALA A 104 3.82 7.16 -1.26
CA ALA A 104 2.83 7.21 -2.33
C ALA A 104 1.48 7.78 -1.87
N ILE A 105 0.99 7.39 -0.68
CA ILE A 105 -0.29 7.89 -0.15
C ILE A 105 -0.25 9.40 0.08
N ILE A 106 0.89 9.96 0.51
CA ILE A 106 1.06 11.40 0.72
C ILE A 106 0.94 12.15 -0.61
N PHE A 107 1.61 11.65 -1.66
CA PHE A 107 1.56 12.27 -2.99
C PHE A 107 0.19 12.12 -3.66
N MET A 108 -0.42 10.93 -3.61
CA MET A 108 -1.70 10.68 -4.26
C MET A 108 -2.87 11.42 -3.62
N THR A 109 -2.83 11.60 -2.30
CA THR A 109 -3.94 12.23 -1.58
C THR A 109 -3.83 13.75 -1.54
N GLY A 110 -2.66 14.31 -1.82
CA GLY A 110 -2.44 15.75 -1.78
C GLY A 110 -2.50 16.33 -0.37
N ILE A 111 -2.22 15.51 0.66
CA ILE A 111 -2.28 15.93 2.08
C ILE A 111 -1.30 17.06 2.43
N LEU A 112 -0.26 17.25 1.61
CA LEU A 112 0.70 18.35 1.79
C LEU A 112 0.15 19.72 1.34
N ASN A 113 -0.99 19.76 0.67
CA ASN A 113 -1.61 21.02 0.24
C ASN A 113 -2.42 21.60 1.41
N PHE A 114 -2.00 22.74 1.94
CA PHE A 114 -2.65 23.42 3.09
C PHE A 114 -4.13 23.74 2.85
N ASP A 115 -4.53 23.99 1.60
CA ASP A 115 -5.94 24.24 1.24
C ASP A 115 -6.83 23.00 1.32
N SER A 116 -6.23 21.80 1.35
CA SER A 116 -6.95 20.52 1.41
C SER A 116 -7.35 20.11 2.82
N TYR A 117 -6.84 20.76 3.88
CA TYR A 117 -7.11 20.35 5.27
C TYR A 117 -8.58 20.55 5.67
N ASN A 118 -9.27 21.53 5.08
CA ASN A 118 -10.71 21.72 5.27
C ASN A 118 -11.55 20.64 4.57
N LYS A 119 -10.94 19.80 3.74
CA LYS A 119 -11.57 18.72 2.95
C LYS A 119 -11.23 17.34 3.50
N LEU A 120 -10.79 17.23 4.75
CA LEU A 120 -10.59 15.95 5.43
C LEU A 120 -11.92 15.16 5.45
N THR A 121 -12.04 14.19 4.54
CA THR A 121 -13.20 13.31 4.46
C THR A 121 -12.98 12.04 5.28
N ASN A 122 -14.09 11.47 5.75
CA ASN A 122 -14.09 10.14 6.34
C ASN A 122 -13.55 9.07 5.36
N GLY A 123 -13.74 9.27 4.05
CA GLY A 123 -13.24 8.39 2.99
C GLY A 123 -11.72 8.41 2.82
N PHE A 124 -11.02 9.45 3.30
CA PHE A 124 -9.57 9.41 3.50
C PHE A 124 -9.21 8.87 4.89
N LEU A 125 -9.83 9.39 5.94
CA LEU A 125 -9.41 9.14 7.32
C LEU A 125 -9.53 7.66 7.72
N PHE A 126 -10.65 7.00 7.39
CA PHE A 126 -10.87 5.59 7.75
C PHE A 126 -9.90 4.65 7.00
N PRO A 127 -9.82 4.67 5.65
CA PRO A 127 -8.89 3.78 4.95
C PRO A 127 -7.42 4.05 5.28
N ALA A 128 -7.02 5.33 5.41
CA ALA A 128 -5.65 5.67 5.80
C ALA A 128 -5.29 5.15 7.20
N SER A 129 -6.22 5.25 8.16
CA SER A 129 -6.00 4.71 9.51
C SER A 129 -5.87 3.19 9.50
N ILE A 130 -6.75 2.49 8.77
CA ILE A 130 -6.67 1.02 8.60
C ILE A 130 -5.35 0.62 7.96
N PHE A 131 -4.91 1.36 6.94
CA PHE A 131 -3.63 1.14 6.26
C PHE A 131 -2.46 1.27 7.24
N ILE A 132 -2.40 2.34 8.04
CA ILE A 132 -1.32 2.58 9.03
C ILE A 132 -1.32 1.48 10.10
N ILE A 133 -2.49 1.19 10.70
CA ILE A 133 -2.60 0.18 11.77
C ILE A 133 -2.22 -1.20 11.24
N SER A 134 -2.71 -1.58 10.06
CA SER A 134 -2.37 -2.87 9.43
C SER A 134 -0.89 -2.96 9.11
N SER A 135 -0.28 -1.86 8.65
CA SER A 135 1.16 -1.80 8.36
C SER A 135 1.99 -2.03 9.61
N VAL A 136 1.71 -1.29 10.69
CA VAL A 136 2.42 -1.43 11.98
C VAL A 136 2.28 -2.85 12.51
N TRP A 137 1.07 -3.40 12.49
CA TRP A 137 0.83 -4.76 12.96
C TRP A 137 1.58 -5.81 12.13
N LEU A 138 1.61 -5.66 10.80
CA LEU A 138 2.35 -6.58 9.92
C LEU A 138 3.86 -6.50 10.17
N VAL A 139 4.41 -5.30 10.43
CA VAL A 139 5.82 -5.13 10.82
C VAL A 139 6.10 -5.85 12.14
N ILE A 140 5.29 -5.62 13.17
CA ILE A 140 5.47 -6.28 14.47
C ILE A 140 5.47 -7.80 14.32
N LEU A 141 4.52 -8.36 13.56
CA LEU A 141 4.46 -9.81 13.32
C LEU A 141 5.67 -10.34 12.55
N ASN A 142 6.20 -9.61 11.57
CA ASN A 142 7.35 -10.05 10.78
C ASN A 142 8.69 -9.97 11.52
N PHE A 143 8.79 -9.12 12.54
CA PHE A 143 10.01 -8.95 13.36
C PHE A 143 9.94 -9.67 14.71
N ARG A 144 8.76 -10.16 15.11
CA ARG A 144 8.62 -10.99 16.31
C ARG A 144 9.45 -12.25 16.16
N LYS A 145 10.32 -12.55 17.12
CA LYS A 145 11.12 -13.78 17.10
C LYS A 145 10.18 -14.99 17.12
N PRO A 146 10.42 -16.04 16.31
CA PRO A 146 9.73 -17.30 16.51
C PRO A 146 10.08 -17.80 17.91
N THR A 147 9.06 -17.94 18.77
CA THR A 147 9.21 -18.59 20.07
C THR A 147 9.54 -20.05 19.81
N ILE A 148 10.83 -20.36 19.75
CA ILE A 148 11.32 -21.74 19.82
C ILE A 148 11.02 -22.19 21.24
N LYS A 149 9.91 -22.93 21.41
CA LYS A 149 9.72 -23.72 22.63
C LYS A 149 10.67 -24.91 22.52
N ASN A 150 11.81 -24.83 23.19
CA ASN A 150 12.62 -26.00 23.53
C ASN A 150 11.84 -26.90 24.51
#